data_AF-A0A518RGX3-F1
#
_entry.id   AF-A0A518RGX3-F1
#
_cell.length_a   1.000
_cell.length_b   1.000
_cell.length_c   1.000
_cell.angle_alpha   90.00
_cell.angle_beta   90.00
_cell.angle_gamma   90.00
#
_symmetry.space_group_name_H-M   'P 1'
#
loop_
_entity.id
_entity.type
_entity.pdbx_description
1 polymer ?
#
loop_
_entity_poly.entity_id
_entity_poly.type
_entity_poly.pdbx_seq_one_letter_code
_entity_poly.pdbx_strand_id
1 'polypeptide(L)' 'MSSERALFDSSDPTAETAADARAEADAAAGRVVSHEAVKRWVASWGSARPLPRPQIGD' A
#
# COMPACT_ATOMS: atom_id res chain seq x y z
N MET A 1 -14.69 -28.66 15.55
CA MET A 1 -13.87 -27.80 14.68
C MET A 1 -14.67 -26.52 14.43
N SER A 2 -14.70 -25.59 15.38
CA SER A 2 -15.22 -24.25 15.08
C SER A 2 -14.12 -23.54 14.32
N SER A 3 -14.35 -23.27 13.05
CA SER A 3 -13.52 -22.31 12.32
C SER A 3 -13.69 -20.96 13.01
N GLU A 4 -12.68 -20.55 13.77
CA GLU A 4 -12.47 -19.12 14.01
C GLU A 4 -12.57 -18.45 12.64
N ARG A 5 -13.50 -17.50 12.54
CA ARG A 5 -13.76 -16.70 11.34
C ARG A 5 -12.40 -16.33 10.73
N ALA A 6 -12.06 -16.90 9.57
CA ALA A 6 -10.76 -16.66 8.98
C ALA A 6 -10.61 -15.14 8.78
N LEU A 7 -9.59 -14.56 9.41
CA LEU A 7 -9.41 -13.12 9.58
C LEU A 7 -9.43 -12.33 8.25
N PHE A 8 -9.26 -13.04 7.14
CA PHE A 8 -9.10 -12.51 5.77
C PHE A 8 -10.18 -13.02 4.79
N ASP A 9 -11.24 -13.67 5.27
CA ASP A 9 -12.22 -14.37 4.41
C ASP A 9 -13.47 -13.55 4.10
N SER A 10 -13.52 -12.28 4.51
CA SER A 10 -14.60 -11.34 4.16
C SER A 10 -14.03 -10.09 3.51
N SER A 11 -14.21 -9.97 2.20
CA SER A 11 -14.07 -8.68 1.51
C SER A 11 -15.29 -7.79 1.80
N ASP A 12 -15.06 -6.49 1.89
CA ASP A 12 -16.11 -5.47 1.89
C ASP A 12 -16.05 -4.73 0.55
N PRO A 13 -16.93 -5.08 -0.42
CA PRO A 13 -16.89 -4.48 -1.75
C PRO A 13 -17.09 -2.97 -1.76
N THR A 14 -17.79 -2.43 -0.75
CA THR A 14 -18.03 -0.99 -0.64
C THR A 14 -16.75 -0.30 -0.19
N ALA A 15 -16.06 -0.87 0.80
CA ALA A 15 -14.77 -0.36 1.25
C ALA A 15 -13.70 -0.44 0.15
N GLU A 16 -13.67 -1.53 -0.62
CA GLU A 16 -12.76 -1.69 -1.77
C GLU A 16 -13.02 -0.63 -2.85
N THR A 17 -14.28 -0.47 -3.28
CA THR A 17 -14.67 0.56 -4.28
C THR A 17 -14.29 1.96 -3.82
N ALA A 18 -14.49 2.28 -2.53
CA ALA A 18 -14.12 3.57 -1.96
C ALA A 18 -12.59 3.78 -1.92
N ALA A 19 -11.82 2.72 -1.66
CA ALA A 19 -10.37 2.76 -1.67
C ALA A 19 -9.82 3.01 -3.08
N ASP A 20 -10.38 2.35 -4.10
CA ASP A 20 -10.00 2.54 -5.49
C ASP A 20 -10.29 3.97 -5.96
N ALA A 21 -11.49 4.48 -5.71
CA ALA A 21 -11.86 5.86 -6.06
C ALA A 21 -10.92 6.90 -5.41
N ARG A 22 -10.49 6.65 -4.16
CA ARG A 22 -9.49 7.49 -3.50
C ARG A 22 -8.12 7.38 -4.17
N ALA A 23 -7.67 6.19 -4.52
CA ALA A 23 -6.38 5.97 -5.17
C ALA A 23 -6.32 6.67 -6.53
N GLU A 24 -7.38 6.60 -7.33
CA GLU A 24 -7.49 7.32 -8.60
C GLU A 24 -7.44 8.84 -8.40
N ALA A 25 -8.15 9.37 -7.40
CA ALA A 25 -8.11 10.80 -7.07
C ALA A 25 -6.71 11.26 -6.62
N ASP A 26 -6.00 10.44 -5.84
CA ASP A 26 -4.61 10.71 -5.43
C ASP A 26 -3.67 10.70 -6.65
N ALA A 27 -3.82 9.74 -7.57
CA ALA A 27 -3.04 9.67 -8.80
C ALA A 27 -3.28 10.89 -9.70
N ALA A 28 -4.55 11.28 -9.91
CA ALA A 28 -4.91 12.46 -10.69
C ALA A 28 -4.39 13.77 -10.08
N ALA A 29 -4.32 13.84 -8.75
CA ALA A 29 -3.75 14.98 -8.02
C ALA A 29 -2.21 14.94 -7.94
N GLY A 30 -1.54 13.94 -8.52
CA GLY A 30 -0.09 13.78 -8.45
C GLY A 30 0.43 13.40 -7.06
N ARG A 31 -0.44 12.94 -6.15
CA ARG A 31 -0.08 12.47 -4.80
C ARG A 31 0.46 11.04 -4.85
N VAL A 32 1.55 10.85 -5.59
CA VAL A 32 2.18 9.56 -5.86
C VAL A 32 3.61 9.51 -5.32
N VAL A 33 4.08 8.28 -5.07
CA VAL A 33 5.49 7.98 -4.81
C VAL A 33 6.07 7.35 -6.07
N SER A 34 7.29 7.72 -6.47
CA SER A 34 7.91 7.14 -7.66
C SER A 34 8.19 5.64 -7.48
N HIS A 35 8.12 4.91 -8.58
CA HIS A 35 8.47 3.49 -8.62
C HIS A 35 9.89 3.24 -8.08
N GLU A 36 10.86 4.08 -8.46
CA GLU A 36 12.26 3.93 -8.06
C GLU A 36 12.48 4.19 -6.56
N ALA A 37 11.73 5.11 -5.94
CA ALA A 37 11.76 5.29 -4.50
C ALA A 37 11.21 4.07 -3.75
N VAL A 38 10.06 3.54 -4.18
CA VAL A 38 9.47 2.32 -3.60
C VAL A 38 10.41 1.13 -3.73
N LYS A 39 10.99 0.93 -4.93
CA LYS A 39 11.92 -0.18 -5.20
C LYS A 39 13.16 -0.14 -4.30
N ARG A 40 13.79 1.04 -4.16
CA ARG A 40 14.95 1.23 -3.26
C ARG A 40 14.58 0.94 -1.81
N TRP A 41 13.41 1.41 -1.37
CA TRP A 41 12.92 1.16 -0.01
C TRP A 41 12.70 -0.33 0.24
N VAL A 42 11.97 -1.03 -0.62
CA VAL A 42 11.71 -2.47 -0.47
C VAL A 42 13.02 -3.27 -0.48
N ALA A 43 13.96 -2.96 -1.37
CA ALA A 43 15.25 -3.63 -1.44
C ALA A 43 16.08 -3.46 -0.15
N SER A 44 15.86 -2.38 0.61
CA SER A 44 16.60 -2.10 1.84
C SER A 44 16.15 -2.93 3.05
N TRP A 45 14.95 -3.53 3.01
CA TRP A 45 14.37 -4.22 4.17
C TRP A 45 15.21 -5.42 4.65
N GLY A 46 15.94 -6.07 3.74
CA GLY A 46 16.85 -7.17 4.06
C GLY A 46 18.25 -6.73 4.52
N SER A 47 18.52 -5.43 4.64
CA SER A 47 19.83 -4.90 5.00
C SER A 47 19.92 -4.55 6.49
N ALA A 48 21.15 -4.42 7.00
CA ALA A 48 21.38 -3.97 8.39
C ALA A 48 20.93 -2.52 8.66
N ARG A 49 20.61 -1.74 7.62
CA ARG A 49 20.14 -0.35 7.71
C ARG A 49 19.02 -0.12 6.69
N PRO A 50 17.77 -0.54 7.00
CA PRO A 50 16.64 -0.29 6.13
C PRO A 50 16.43 1.22 5.94
N LEU A 51 16.05 1.61 4.73
CA LEU A 51 15.73 2.98 4.38
C LEU A 51 14.37 3.39 4.97
N PRO A 52 14.16 4.68 5.27
CA PRO A 52 12.84 5.17 5.64
C PRO A 52 11.83 4.96 4.51
N ARG A 53 10.55 4.86 4.86
CA ARG A 53 9.47 4.79 3.88
C ARG A 53 9.46 6.08 3.04
N PRO A 54 9.42 5.99 1.70
CA PRO A 54 9.36 7.14 0.83
C PRO A 54 8.04 7.90 1.03
N GLN A 55 8.07 9.19 0.72
CA GLN A 55 6.96 10.13 0.82
C GLN A 55 6.48 10.52 -0.59
N ILE A 56 5.32 11.16 -0.65
CA ILE A 56 4.79 11.72 -1.90
C ILE A 56 5.83 12.67 -2.52
N GLY A 57 6.12 12.47 -3.80
CA GLY A 57 7.13 13.24 -4.53
C GLY A 57 8.55 12.66 -4.52
N ASP A 58 8.83 11.62 -3.72
CA ASP A 58 10.11 10.89 -3.76
C ASP A 58 10.24 9.96 -4.98
#